data_AF-A0A1L4C0J5-F1
#
_entry.id   AF-A0A1L4C0J5-F1
#
_cell.length_a   1.000
_cell.length_b   1.000
_cell.length_c   1.000
_cell.angle_alpha   90.00
_cell.angle_beta   90.00
_cell.angle_gamma   90.00
#
_symmetry.space_group_name_H-M   'P 1'
#
loop_
_entity.id
_entity.type
_entity.pdbx_description
1 polymer ?
#
loop_
_entity_poly.entity_id
_entity_poly.type
_entity_poly.pdbx_seq_one_letter_code
_entity_poly.pdbx_strand_id
1 'polypeptide(L)'
;MRNQIKKMIKKENGFTLVELLAVLVILGIIVAIAIPAVGDIIDNARDNASDAEQELVIDAARLYFIENDGNEVDVATLISDGYLEERGEVSDLTGTVTVTDGEYTYTE
;
A
#
# COMPACT_ATOMS: atom_id res chain seq x y z
N MET A 1 -11.87 -35.57 50.76
CA MET A 1 -11.34 -35.06 49.47
C MET A 1 -11.60 -33.55 49.22
N ARG A 2 -12.65 -32.93 49.80
CA ARG A 2 -13.00 -31.50 49.59
C ARG A 2 -11.98 -30.45 50.09
N ASN A 3 -11.10 -30.79 51.04
CA ASN A 3 -10.13 -29.84 51.61
C ASN A 3 -8.90 -29.56 50.74
N GLN A 4 -8.61 -30.40 49.74
CA GLN A 4 -7.48 -30.20 48.83
C GLN A 4 -7.76 -29.07 47.81
N ILE A 5 -9.00 -29.01 47.31
CA ILE A 5 -9.45 -28.04 46.29
C ILE A 5 -9.43 -26.59 46.83
N LYS A 6 -9.85 -26.38 48.09
CA LYS A 6 -9.79 -25.06 48.76
C LYS A 6 -8.36 -24.52 48.93
N LYS A 7 -7.34 -25.39 48.97
CA LYS A 7 -5.93 -25.01 49.13
C LYS A 7 -5.28 -24.60 47.79
N MET A 8 -5.80 -25.11 46.67
CA MET A 8 -5.32 -24.76 45.33
C MET A 8 -5.82 -23.37 44.89
N ILE A 9 -7.09 -23.03 45.13
CA ILE A 9 -7.67 -21.73 44.75
C ILE A 9 -7.07 -20.56 45.55
N LYS A 10 -6.60 -20.81 46.78
CA LYS A 10 -6.02 -19.78 47.65
C LYS A 10 -4.56 -19.44 47.34
N LYS A 11 -3.97 -20.07 46.32
CA LYS A 11 -2.56 -19.94 45.90
C LYS A 11 -2.39 -19.19 44.58
N GLU A 12 -3.42 -18.52 44.08
CA GLU A 12 -3.27 -17.65 42.92
C GLU A 12 -2.64 -16.33 43.39
N ASN A 13 -1.31 -16.23 43.22
CA ASN A 13 -0.61 -14.96 43.33
C ASN A 13 -1.09 -14.08 42.15
N GLY A 14 -1.92 -13.08 42.43
CA GLY A 14 -2.37 -12.12 41.42
C GLY A 14 -1.24 -11.20 40.97
N PHE A 15 -1.31 -10.75 39.71
CA PHE A 15 -0.44 -9.69 39.17
C PHE A 15 -0.56 -8.41 40.00
N THR A 16 0.57 -7.76 40.24
CA THR A 16 0.60 -6.45 40.90
C THR A 16 0.30 -5.34 39.89
N LEU A 17 -0.28 -4.23 40.35
CA LEU A 17 -0.48 -3.05 39.49
C LEU A 17 0.84 -2.49 38.97
N VAL A 18 1.93 -2.65 39.71
CA VAL A 18 3.28 -2.20 39.34
C VAL A 18 3.79 -2.98 38.13
N GLU A 19 3.55 -4.29 38.07
CA GLU A 19 3.94 -5.11 36.92
C GLU A 19 3.15 -4.74 35.66
N LEU A 20 1.83 -4.51 35.77
CA LEU A 20 1.04 -4.04 34.64
C LEU A 20 1.47 -2.64 34.18
N LEU A 21 1.83 -1.75 35.11
CA LEU A 21 2.32 -0.42 34.78
C LEU A 21 3.63 -0.46 34.00
N ALA A 22 4.59 -1.29 34.41
CA ALA A 22 5.87 -1.44 33.72
C ALA A 22 5.68 -1.94 32.27
N VAL A 23 4.75 -2.87 32.04
CA VAL A 23 4.43 -3.38 30.69
C VAL A 23 3.83 -2.28 29.82
N LEU A 24 2.89 -1.48 30.34
CA LEU A 24 2.27 -0.38 29.58
C LEU A 24 3.28 0.69 29.18
N VAL A 25 4.27 0.98 30.02
CA VAL A 25 5.35 1.92 29.69
C VAL A 25 6.16 1.41 28.50
N ILE A 26 6.57 0.14 28.52
CA ILE A 26 7.33 -0.47 27.41
C ILE A 26 6.49 -0.49 26.13
N LEU A 27 5.21 -0.89 26.22
CA LEU A 27 4.30 -0.87 25.07
C LEU A 27 4.10 0.55 24.52
N GLY A 28 3.99 1.55 25.38
CA GLY A 28 3.88 2.95 24.98
C GLY A 28 5.09 3.44 24.19
N ILE A 29 6.30 3.07 24.62
CA ILE A 29 7.54 3.42 23.91
C ILE A 29 7.58 2.74 22.53
N ILE A 30 7.21 1.46 22.45
CA ILE A 30 7.18 0.72 21.17
C ILE A 30 6.17 1.37 20.22
N VAL A 31 4.95 1.66 20.67
CA VAL A 31 3.89 2.25 19.85
C VAL A 31 4.28 3.63 19.34
N ALA A 32 4.93 4.45 20.17
CA ALA A 32 5.38 5.79 19.78
C ALA A 32 6.33 5.79 18.58
N ILE A 33 7.19 4.77 18.45
CA ILE A 33 8.12 4.64 17.31
C ILE A 33 7.48 3.87 16.16
N ALA A 34 6.66 2.85 16.46
CA ALA A 34 6.09 1.97 15.44
C ALA A 34 5.06 2.66 14.55
N ILE A 35 4.19 3.52 15.10
CA ILE A 35 3.16 4.21 14.31
C ILE A 35 3.73 5.07 13.18
N PRO A 36 4.65 6.03 13.43
CA PRO A 36 5.18 6.86 12.35
C PRO A 36 5.94 6.02 11.32
N ALA A 37 6.76 5.05 11.77
CA ALA A 37 7.52 4.19 10.87
C ALA A 37 6.63 3.36 9.92
N VAL A 38 5.49 2.83 10.41
CA VAL A 38 4.54 2.09 9.57
C VAL A 38 3.77 3.03 8.64
N GLY A 39 3.44 4.24 9.10
CA GLY A 39 2.83 5.28 8.25
C GLY A 39 3.69 5.59 7.03
N ASP A 40 4.97 5.90 7.25
CA ASP A 40 5.90 6.20 6.17
C ASP A 40 6.01 5.03 5.17
N ILE A 41 6.03 3.78 5.64
CA ILE A 41 6.09 2.60 4.76
C ILE A 41 4.82 2.48 3.90
N ILE A 42 3.64 2.74 4.47
CA ILE A 42 2.38 2.67 3.73
C ILE A 42 2.32 3.76 2.67
N ASP A 43 2.71 4.99 3.01
CA ASP A 43 2.69 6.11 2.07
C ASP A 43 3.68 5.86 0.92
N ASN A 44 4.91 5.43 1.22
CA ASN A 44 5.85 5.02 0.17
C ASN A 44 5.33 3.85 -0.67
N ALA A 45 4.58 2.90 -0.09
CA ALA A 45 4.01 1.80 -0.84
C ALA A 45 2.89 2.26 -1.80
N ARG A 46 2.12 3.29 -1.43
CA ARG A 46 1.12 3.91 -2.29
C ARG A 46 1.78 4.68 -3.43
N ASP A 47 2.80 5.49 -3.12
CA ASP A 47 3.53 6.25 -4.14
C ASP A 47 4.17 5.30 -5.16
N ASN A 48 4.84 4.24 -4.69
CA ASN A 48 5.41 3.21 -5.56
C ASN A 48 4.35 2.46 -6.39
N ALA A 49 3.14 2.27 -5.85
CA ALA A 49 2.05 1.64 -6.60
C ALA A 49 1.57 2.57 -7.72
N SER A 50 1.36 3.86 -7.43
CA SER A 50 0.98 4.85 -8.43
C SER A 50 2.03 5.00 -9.53
N ASP A 51 3.32 5.05 -9.17
CA ASP A 51 4.42 5.10 -10.14
C ASP A 51 4.45 3.85 -11.04
N ALA A 52 4.21 2.67 -10.45
CA ALA A 52 4.15 1.42 -11.21
C ALA A 52 2.95 1.39 -12.17
N GLU A 53 1.80 1.94 -11.77
CA GLU A 53 0.63 2.06 -12.62
C GLU A 53 0.86 3.02 -13.79
N GLN A 54 1.52 4.16 -13.56
CA GLN A 54 1.91 5.07 -14.63
C GLN A 54 2.87 4.39 -15.64
N GLU A 55 3.83 3.59 -15.18
CA GLU A 55 4.70 2.83 -16.10
C GLU A 55 3.90 1.79 -16.92
N LEU A 56 2.89 1.15 -16.34
CA LEU A 56 2.00 0.25 -17.09
C LEU A 56 1.24 0.97 -18.21
N VAL A 57 0.75 2.20 -17.94
CA VAL A 57 0.10 3.04 -18.96
C VAL A 57 1.09 3.42 -20.05
N ILE A 58 2.32 3.79 -19.69
CA ILE A 58 3.39 4.10 -20.64
C ILE A 58 3.73 2.89 -21.51
N ASP A 59 3.83 1.69 -20.93
CA ASP A 59 4.08 0.46 -21.67
C ASP A 59 2.93 0.09 -22.63
N ALA A 60 1.69 0.30 -22.20
CA ALA A 60 0.53 0.15 -23.07
C ALA A 60 0.57 1.16 -24.24
N ALA A 61 0.93 2.41 -23.97
CA ALA A 61 1.09 3.43 -25.00
C ALA A 61 2.21 3.08 -25.98
N ARG A 62 3.36 2.59 -25.49
CA ARG A 62 4.47 2.09 -26.33
C ARG A 62 4.00 1.03 -27.31
N LEU A 63 3.20 0.07 -26.85
CA LEU A 63 2.60 -0.95 -27.71
C LEU A 63 1.65 -0.34 -28.73
N TYR A 64 0.78 0.58 -28.30
CA TYR A 64 -0.15 1.27 -29.19
C TYR A 64 0.55 2.00 -30.35
N PHE A 65 1.64 2.72 -30.07
CA PHE A 65 2.38 3.48 -31.11
C PHE A 65 3.26 2.61 -32.03
N ILE A 66 3.43 1.31 -31.74
CA ILE A 66 4.02 0.37 -32.70
C ILE A 66 3.03 0.08 -33.84
N GLU A 67 1.74 0.03 -33.52
CA GLU A 67 0.68 -0.34 -34.46
C GLU A 67 -0.03 0.87 -35.07
N ASN A 68 -0.01 2.01 -34.38
CA ASN A 68 -0.73 3.21 -34.76
C ASN A 68 0.22 4.40 -34.90
N ASP A 69 0.08 5.15 -36.00
CA ASP A 69 0.80 6.40 -36.21
C ASP A 69 0.22 7.48 -35.29
N GLY A 70 1.08 8.09 -34.48
CA GLY A 70 0.70 9.15 -33.55
C GLY A 70 1.82 9.46 -32.56
N ASN A 71 1.64 10.53 -31.80
CA ASN A 71 2.59 10.95 -30.77
C ASN A 71 1.92 11.27 -29.42
N GLU A 72 0.60 11.07 -29.33
CA GLU A 72 -0.21 11.30 -28.15
C GLU A 72 -1.36 10.28 -28.15
N VAL A 73 -1.68 9.74 -26.97
CA VAL A 73 -2.80 8.81 -26.78
C VAL A 73 -3.37 8.96 -25.37
N ASP A 74 -4.70 8.98 -25.28
CA ASP A 74 -5.42 9.02 -24.00
C ASP A 74 -5.45 7.63 -23.34
N VAL A 75 -5.38 7.57 -22.00
CA VAL A 75 -5.54 6.30 -21.27
C VAL A 75 -6.86 5.61 -21.62
N ALA A 76 -7.94 6.38 -21.80
CA ALA A 76 -9.24 5.85 -22.19
C ALA A 76 -9.20 5.09 -23.52
N THR A 77 -8.41 5.57 -24.48
CA THR A 77 -8.21 4.91 -25.78
C THR A 77 -7.42 3.62 -25.63
N LEU A 78 -6.38 3.62 -24.78
CA LEU A 78 -5.61 2.40 -24.47
C LEU A 78 -6.49 1.31 -23.86
N ILE A 79 -7.46 1.69 -23.03
CA ILE A 79 -8.44 0.76 -22.44
C ILE A 79 -9.43 0.27 -23.50
N SER A 80 -10.01 1.19 -24.29
CA SER A 80 -11.02 0.82 -25.30
C SER A 80 -10.46 -0.09 -26.37
N ASP A 81 -9.21 0.13 -26.75
CA ASP A 81 -8.53 -0.60 -27.82
C ASP A 81 -7.86 -1.88 -27.30
N GLY A 82 -7.93 -2.13 -25.98
CA GLY A 82 -7.52 -3.38 -25.35
C GLY A 82 -6.02 -3.49 -25.05
N TYR A 83 -5.28 -2.39 -25.09
CA TYR A 83 -3.86 -2.33 -24.72
C TYR A 83 -3.63 -2.26 -23.21
N LEU A 84 -4.63 -1.76 -22.47
CA LEU A 84 -4.57 -1.60 -21.01
C LEU A 84 -5.82 -2.21 -20.37
N GLU A 85 -5.62 -3.03 -19.33
CA GLU A 85 -6.73 -3.56 -18.54
C GLU A 85 -7.10 -2.60 -17.40
N GLU A 86 -8.38 -2.32 -17.26
CA GLU A 86 -8.92 -1.57 -16.12
C GLU A 86 -8.88 -2.44 -14.86
N ARG A 87 -7.88 -2.23 -13.99
CA ARG A 87 -7.74 -2.97 -12.74
C ARG A 87 -7.08 -2.13 -11.66
N GLY A 88 -7.66 -2.13 -10.46
CA GLY A 88 -7.05 -1.43 -9.32
C GLY A 88 -7.17 0.08 -9.45
N GLU A 89 -6.14 0.83 -9.07
CA GLU A 89 -6.13 2.31 -9.15
C GLU A 89 -5.86 2.81 -10.58
N VAL A 90 -5.45 1.91 -11.50
CA VAL A 90 -5.35 2.19 -12.96
C VAL A 90 -6.67 2.71 -13.54
N SER A 91 -7.83 2.34 -12.96
CA SER A 91 -9.14 2.85 -13.41
C SER A 91 -9.33 4.34 -13.15
N ASP A 92 -8.55 4.90 -12.22
CA ASP A 92 -8.66 6.28 -11.79
C ASP A 92 -7.72 7.20 -12.60
N LEU A 93 -6.82 6.63 -13.40
CA LEU A 93 -5.92 7.36 -14.28
C LEU A 93 -6.67 7.85 -15.53
N THR A 94 -6.75 9.17 -15.72
CA THR A 94 -7.46 9.80 -16.85
C THR A 94 -6.56 10.62 -17.77
N GLY A 95 -5.24 10.48 -17.65
CA GLY A 95 -4.27 11.30 -18.37
C GLY A 95 -4.01 10.91 -19.83
N THR A 96 -2.98 11.54 -20.39
CA THR A 96 -2.47 11.27 -21.73
C THR A 96 -1.01 10.82 -21.67
N VAL A 97 -0.61 9.97 -22.61
CA VAL A 97 0.80 9.64 -22.84
C VAL A 97 1.25 10.31 -24.12
N THR A 98 2.31 11.10 -24.02
CA THR A 98 2.96 11.74 -25.18
C THR A 98 4.32 11.11 -25.42
N VAL A 99 4.71 11.02 -26.70
CA VAL A 99 6.07 10.63 -27.09
C VAL A 99 6.78 11.79 -27.78
N THR A 100 7.91 12.20 -27.21
CA THR A 100 8.78 13.25 -27.77
C THR A 100 10.21 12.74 -27.82
N ASP A 101 10.83 12.74 -29.01
CA ASP A 101 12.21 12.28 -29.22
C ASP A 101 12.52 10.86 -28.67
N GLY A 102 11.50 10.00 -28.59
CA GLY A 102 11.61 8.62 -28.08
C GLY A 102 11.42 8.48 -26.56
N GLU A 103 11.17 9.57 -25.84
CA GLU A 103 10.80 9.58 -24.43
C GLU A 103 9.28 9.61 -24.29
N TYR A 104 8.73 8.75 -23.43
CA TYR A 104 7.30 8.62 -23.16
C TYR A 104 6.99 9.27 -21.82
N THR A 105 6.02 10.18 -21.82
CA THR A 105 5.65 10.95 -20.64
C THR A 105 4.16 10.86 -20.42
N TYR A 106 3.76 10.36 -19.24
CA TYR A 106 2.38 10.43 -18.77
C TYR A 106 2.10 11.82 -18.18
N THR A 107 0.92 12.37 -18.46
CA THR A 107 0.43 13.64 -17.91
C THR A 107 -1.03 13.44 -17.51
N GLU A 108 -1.36 13.62 -16.22
CA GLU A 108 -2.74 13.58 -15.70
C GLU A 108 -3.67 14.65 -16.29
#